data_AF-A0A2A2W5E0-F1
#
_entry.id   AF-A0A2A2W5E0-F1
#
_cell.length_a   1.000
_cell.length_b   1.000
_cell.length_c   1.000
_cell.angle_alpha   90.00
_cell.angle_beta   90.00
_cell.angle_gamma   90.00
#
_symmetry.space_group_name_H-M   'P 1'
#
loop_
_entity.id
_entity.type
_entity.pdbx_description
1 polymer ?
#
loop_
_entity_poly.entity_id
_entity_poly.type
_entity_poly.pdbx_seq_one_letter_code
_entity_poly.pdbx_strand_id
1 'polypeptide(L)'
;MPHPAFEPTPADVIEKESERKQLYGRVVADLEQLARSGEVPGDQAETIQTFYRKQLDELEHRNAERSETLAIDNLIRGVRATAQAGRFEQAIESLRSLDRQHPDVVSTESMLGEIQARKVEERTEREVDRLVASARACLRRGQVDEAQQELSRASELRPDREAVRQALDAVQAQRAAQSVAPTVGTTESLEQNAAKQAAAKQAAAEQVHVPPVDEPVDAADAVTEPVSAGEAPPVVQPIDPLWNPTPSQRQTPTARSFAVDDEEVPSATQRLIDSASQWSAVLKPFLLDNVGWFVGAFLVIAGFVVLIVSFWGNIEQNQVLMHSLVYLSLATTTGMFFAMAYFMRLKYPQLESSSNVLLVIVALLIPLVFAAAVLTTLVPGATGDVIVQAGMR
;
A
#
# COMPACT_ATOMS: atom_id res chain seq x y z
N MET A 1 -5.81 -28.31 33.24
CA MET A 1 -5.46 -27.37 32.13
C MET A 1 -3.97 -27.51 31.88
N PRO A 2 -3.49 -27.56 30.62
CA PRO A 2 -2.06 -27.39 30.37
C PRO A 2 -1.66 -25.96 30.73
N HIS A 3 -0.48 -25.78 31.34
CA HIS A 3 0.11 -24.45 31.40
C HIS A 3 0.56 -24.04 29.98
N PRO A 4 0.39 -22.76 29.57
CA PRO A 4 1.08 -22.28 28.39
C PRO A 4 2.59 -22.41 28.61
N ALA A 5 3.28 -23.00 27.64
CA ALA A 5 4.74 -22.99 27.65
C ALA A 5 5.20 -21.54 27.52
N PHE A 6 5.95 -21.04 28.49
CA PHE A 6 6.62 -19.75 28.36
C PHE A 6 7.67 -19.89 27.26
N GLU A 7 7.46 -19.21 26.12
CA GLU A 7 8.52 -19.01 25.14
C GLU A 7 9.63 -18.20 25.82
N PRO A 8 10.90 -18.68 25.79
CA PRO A 8 12.00 -17.96 26.42
C PRO A 8 12.22 -16.64 25.69
N THR A 9 12.33 -15.54 26.44
CA THR A 9 12.65 -14.24 25.86
C THR A 9 14.06 -14.26 25.26
N PRO A 10 14.38 -13.35 24.32
CA PRO A 10 15.74 -13.25 23.77
C PRO A 10 16.82 -13.06 24.85
N ALA A 11 16.48 -12.41 25.98
CA ALA A 11 17.37 -12.27 27.12
C ALA A 11 17.65 -13.63 27.81
N ASP A 12 16.60 -14.42 28.07
CA ASP A 12 16.74 -15.75 28.67
C ASP A 12 17.58 -16.71 27.82
N VAL A 13 17.60 -16.52 26.50
CA VAL A 13 18.44 -17.31 25.57
C VAL A 13 19.91 -16.88 25.66
N ILE A 14 20.18 -15.57 25.66
CA ILE A 14 21.54 -15.02 25.78
C ILE A 14 22.16 -15.42 27.13
N GLU A 15 21.40 -15.32 28.23
CA GLU A 15 21.86 -15.71 29.56
C GLU A 15 22.26 -17.20 29.59
N LYS A 16 21.38 -18.10 29.15
CA LYS A 16 21.63 -19.55 29.11
C LYS A 16 22.77 -19.97 28.18
N GLU A 17 23.03 -19.25 27.09
CA GLU A 17 24.21 -19.50 26.25
C GLU A 17 25.50 -18.95 26.87
N SER A 18 25.43 -17.87 27.65
CA SER A 18 26.58 -17.39 28.45
C SER A 18 26.94 -18.37 29.59
N GLU A 19 25.94 -18.93 30.28
CA GLU A 19 26.12 -20.00 31.27
C GLU A 19 26.73 -21.24 30.61
N ARG A 20 26.19 -21.67 29.47
CA ARG A 20 26.70 -22.84 28.72
C ARG A 20 28.16 -22.64 28.30
N LYS A 21 28.54 -21.44 27.85
CA LYS A 21 29.93 -21.10 27.52
C LYS A 21 30.84 -21.23 28.74
N GLN A 22 30.42 -20.72 29.91
CA GLN A 22 31.18 -20.86 31.16
C GLN A 22 31.32 -22.31 31.61
N LEU A 23 30.25 -23.11 31.48
CA LEU A 23 30.26 -24.54 31.82
C LEU A 23 31.21 -25.33 30.92
N TYR A 24 31.18 -25.13 29.60
CA TYR A 24 32.10 -25.81 28.67
C TYR A 24 33.55 -25.39 28.90
N GLY A 25 33.81 -24.09 29.14
CA GLY A 25 35.14 -23.60 29.51
C GLY A 25 35.68 -24.23 30.79
N ARG A 26 34.83 -24.39 31.81
CA ARG A 26 35.21 -25.09 33.06
C ARG A 26 35.51 -26.57 32.82
N VAL A 27 34.63 -27.29 32.11
CA VAL A 27 34.85 -28.72 31.82
C VAL A 27 36.15 -28.95 31.03
N VAL A 28 36.51 -28.07 30.09
CA VAL A 28 37.79 -28.13 29.35
C VAL A 28 39.00 -27.96 30.28
N ALA A 29 38.92 -27.07 31.27
CA ALA A 29 39.98 -26.84 32.25
C ALA A 29 40.08 -27.97 33.29
N ASP A 30 38.95 -28.46 33.79
CA ASP A 30 38.88 -29.59 34.75
C ASP A 30 39.44 -30.87 34.10
N LEU A 31 39.09 -31.15 32.84
CA LEU A 31 39.66 -32.27 32.07
C LEU A 31 41.16 -32.11 31.85
N GLU A 32 41.66 -30.89 31.64
CA GLU A 32 43.10 -30.66 31.50
C GLU A 32 43.83 -30.89 32.83
N GLN A 33 43.24 -30.52 33.96
CA GLN A 33 43.77 -30.84 35.28
C GLN A 33 43.81 -32.36 35.55
N LEU A 34 42.72 -33.08 35.22
CA LEU A 34 42.63 -34.54 35.38
C LEU A 34 43.60 -35.30 34.46
N ALA A 35 43.80 -34.82 33.23
CA ALA A 35 44.81 -35.38 32.32
C ALA A 35 46.24 -35.16 32.85
N ARG A 36 46.51 -33.99 33.46
CA ARG A 36 47.80 -33.68 34.11
C ARG A 36 48.04 -34.47 35.40
N SER A 37 47.00 -34.84 36.16
CA SER A 37 47.15 -35.68 37.35
C SER A 37 47.25 -37.18 37.04
N GLY A 38 46.87 -37.60 35.82
CA GLY A 38 46.87 -38.99 35.39
C GLY A 38 45.65 -39.80 35.87
N GLU A 39 44.62 -39.13 36.41
CA GLU A 39 43.37 -39.76 36.86
C GLU A 39 42.48 -40.23 35.71
N VAL A 40 42.66 -39.66 34.51
CA VAL A 40 41.91 -40.01 33.29
C VAL A 40 42.88 -40.41 32.18
N PRO A 41 42.61 -41.49 31.42
CA PRO A 41 43.39 -41.86 30.23
C PRO A 41 43.47 -40.72 29.22
N GLY A 42 44.69 -40.42 28.74
CA GLY A 42 44.94 -39.23 27.91
C GLY A 42 44.17 -39.21 26.58
N ASP A 43 43.95 -40.38 25.99
CA ASP A 43 43.14 -40.58 24.78
C ASP A 43 41.66 -40.22 25.00
N GLN A 44 41.10 -40.60 26.15
CA GLN A 44 39.74 -40.26 26.54
C GLN A 44 39.62 -38.77 26.88
N ALA A 45 40.58 -38.23 27.63
CA ALA A 45 40.64 -36.80 27.95
C ALA A 45 40.74 -35.93 26.69
N GLU A 46 41.61 -36.27 25.74
CA GLU A 46 41.79 -35.56 24.46
C GLU A 46 40.52 -35.62 23.60
N THR A 47 39.87 -36.79 23.52
CA THR A 47 38.61 -36.96 22.78
C THR A 47 37.50 -36.06 23.33
N ILE A 48 37.32 -36.06 24.66
CA ILE A 48 36.27 -35.26 25.31
C ILE A 48 36.62 -33.76 25.26
N GLN A 49 37.90 -33.39 25.46
CA GLN A 49 38.35 -32.00 25.35
C GLN A 49 38.16 -31.44 23.94
N THR A 50 38.41 -32.24 22.89
CA THR A 50 38.17 -31.88 21.49
C THR A 50 36.70 -31.62 21.21
N PHE A 51 35.79 -32.45 21.75
CA PHE A 51 34.35 -32.23 21.66
C PHE A 51 33.93 -30.89 22.29
N TYR A 52 34.36 -30.62 23.54
CA TYR A 52 33.98 -29.37 24.22
C TYR A 52 34.62 -28.12 23.62
N ARG A 53 35.85 -28.18 23.08
CA ARG A 53 36.44 -27.08 22.30
C ARG A 53 35.58 -26.77 21.08
N LYS A 54 35.24 -27.77 20.26
CA LYS A 54 34.36 -27.59 19.09
C LYS A 54 32.99 -26.99 19.46
N GLN A 55 32.41 -27.41 20.59
CA GLN A 55 31.16 -26.83 21.10
C GLN A 55 31.31 -25.39 21.63
N LEU A 56 32.50 -25.01 22.10
CA LEU A 56 32.82 -23.63 22.45
C LEU A 56 32.94 -22.76 21.19
N ASP A 57 33.67 -23.23 20.18
CA ASP A 57 33.85 -22.55 18.88
C ASP A 57 32.49 -22.34 18.18
N GLU A 58 31.64 -23.37 18.14
CA GLU A 58 30.25 -23.31 17.63
C GLU A 58 29.32 -22.39 18.44
N LEU A 59 29.64 -22.09 19.70
CA LEU A 59 28.94 -21.09 20.51
C LEU A 59 29.49 -19.68 20.27
N GLU A 60 30.80 -19.52 20.13
CA GLU A 60 31.41 -18.21 19.85
C GLU A 60 31.01 -17.70 18.47
N HIS A 61 31.04 -18.55 17.45
CA HIS A 61 30.62 -18.19 16.09
C HIS A 61 29.15 -17.72 16.05
N ARG A 62 28.21 -18.49 16.62
CA ARG A 62 26.78 -18.13 16.67
C ARG A 62 26.46 -16.92 17.54
N ASN A 63 27.34 -16.58 18.49
CA ASN A 63 27.24 -15.35 19.27
C ASN A 63 27.79 -14.15 18.48
N ALA A 64 28.87 -14.33 17.71
CA ALA A 64 29.39 -13.30 16.81
C ALA A 64 28.34 -12.92 15.75
N GLU A 65 27.79 -13.89 15.02
CA GLU A 65 26.72 -13.68 14.01
C GLU A 65 25.52 -12.91 14.58
N ARG A 66 25.06 -13.27 15.78
CA ARG A 66 23.95 -12.57 16.45
C ARG A 66 24.34 -11.18 16.94
N SER A 67 25.58 -10.98 17.41
CA SER A 67 26.06 -9.65 17.81
C SER A 67 26.17 -8.70 16.62
N GLU A 68 26.59 -9.20 15.45
CA GLU A 68 26.61 -8.47 14.18
C GLU A 68 25.19 -8.14 13.72
N THR A 69 24.29 -9.13 13.68
CA THR A 69 22.87 -8.94 13.34
C THR A 69 22.22 -7.86 14.23
N LEU A 70 22.45 -7.92 15.54
CA LEU A 70 21.95 -6.92 16.49
C LEU A 70 22.61 -5.54 16.31
N ALA A 71 23.88 -5.47 15.92
CA ALA A 71 24.54 -4.21 15.61
C ALA A 71 23.92 -3.55 14.35
N ILE A 72 23.70 -4.34 13.30
CA ILE A 72 23.02 -3.92 12.06
C ILE A 72 21.60 -3.41 12.37
N ASP A 73 20.79 -4.17 13.10
CA ASP A 73 19.43 -3.78 13.51
C ASP A 73 19.40 -2.47 14.32
N ASN A 74 20.34 -2.30 15.26
CA ASN A 74 20.47 -1.08 16.05
C ASN A 74 20.90 0.12 15.18
N LEU A 75 21.77 -0.09 14.19
CA LEU A 75 22.20 0.94 13.24
C LEU A 75 21.05 1.36 12.31
N ILE A 76 20.28 0.40 11.76
CA ILE A 76 19.06 0.68 10.98
C ILE A 76 18.04 1.47 11.83
N ARG A 77 17.86 1.10 13.10
CA ARG A 77 16.97 1.84 14.02
C ARG A 77 17.48 3.27 14.26
N GLY A 78 18.80 3.47 14.37
CA GLY A 78 19.45 4.78 14.44
C GLY A 78 19.28 5.62 13.18
N VAL A 79 19.39 5.03 11.99
CA VAL A 79 19.11 5.67 10.69
C VAL A 79 17.66 6.15 10.61
N ARG A 80 16.69 5.31 11.00
CA ARG A 80 15.27 5.69 11.03
C ARG A 80 15.00 6.82 12.03
N ALA A 81 15.58 6.75 13.24
CA ALA A 81 15.41 7.80 14.25
C ALA A 81 16.07 9.15 13.84
N THR A 82 17.23 9.12 13.19
CA THR A 82 17.90 10.35 12.69
C THR A 82 17.17 10.95 11.48
N ALA A 83 16.59 10.12 10.60
CA ALA A 83 15.70 10.60 9.55
C ALA A 83 14.40 11.20 10.10
N GLN A 84 13.78 10.58 11.11
CA GLN A 84 12.61 11.14 11.81
C GLN A 84 12.91 12.47 12.52
N ALA A 85 14.15 12.68 12.96
CA ALA A 85 14.63 13.96 13.52
C ALA A 85 15.03 15.00 12.45
N GLY A 86 14.65 14.81 11.18
CA GLY A 86 14.97 15.71 10.05
C GLY A 86 16.45 15.73 9.64
N ARG A 87 17.31 14.89 10.24
CA ARG A 87 18.76 14.90 10.00
C ARG A 87 19.16 14.01 8.82
N PHE A 88 18.49 14.20 7.68
CA PHE A 88 18.57 13.29 6.54
C PHE A 88 20.00 13.04 6.03
N GLU A 89 20.90 14.04 6.04
CA GLU A 89 22.29 13.83 5.61
C GLU A 89 23.05 12.87 6.53
N GLN A 90 22.80 12.92 7.84
CA GLN A 90 23.40 12.01 8.81
C GLN A 90 22.83 10.59 8.65
N ALA A 91 21.52 10.47 8.41
CA ALA A 91 20.86 9.20 8.13
C ALA A 91 21.35 8.55 6.83
N ILE A 92 21.48 9.33 5.74
CA ILE A 92 21.98 8.86 4.43
C ILE A 92 23.43 8.39 4.54
N GLU A 93 24.31 9.17 5.21
CA GLU A 93 25.72 8.76 5.30
C GLU A 93 25.92 7.56 6.23
N SER A 94 25.15 7.46 7.32
CA SER A 94 25.14 6.26 8.18
C SER A 94 24.64 5.02 7.43
N LEU A 95 23.60 5.17 6.59
CA LEU A 95 23.09 4.08 5.75
C LEU A 95 24.10 3.66 4.68
N ARG A 96 24.83 4.61 4.07
CA ARG A 96 25.95 4.31 3.16
C ARG A 96 27.17 3.72 3.85
N SER A 97 27.39 3.96 5.14
CA SER A 97 28.47 3.29 5.89
C SER A 97 28.10 1.85 6.21
N LEU A 98 26.82 1.58 6.52
CA LEU A 98 26.29 0.23 6.66
C LEU A 98 26.42 -0.55 5.34
N ASP A 99 26.02 0.07 4.23
CA ASP A 99 26.13 -0.48 2.87
C ASP A 99 27.56 -0.91 2.51
N ARG A 100 28.55 -0.05 2.81
CA ARG A 100 29.98 -0.34 2.63
C ARG A 100 30.54 -1.43 3.55
N GLN A 101 29.82 -1.81 4.60
CA GLN A 101 30.26 -2.81 5.59
C GLN A 101 29.55 -4.16 5.40
N HIS A 102 28.28 -4.15 5.01
CA HIS A 102 27.43 -5.35 4.91
C HIS A 102 26.54 -5.32 3.64
N PRO A 103 27.12 -5.29 2.43
CA PRO A 103 26.41 -5.00 1.18
C PRO A 103 25.29 -6.01 0.84
N ASP A 104 25.47 -7.29 1.17
CA ASP A 104 24.51 -8.34 0.85
C ASP A 104 23.43 -8.57 1.93
N VAL A 105 23.54 -7.92 3.10
CA VAL A 105 22.72 -8.23 4.28
C VAL A 105 21.43 -7.42 4.36
N VAL A 106 21.41 -6.21 3.78
CA VAL A 106 20.30 -5.26 3.92
C VAL A 106 20.05 -4.54 2.59
N SER A 107 18.80 -4.48 2.13
CA SER A 107 18.42 -3.59 1.02
C SER A 107 18.43 -2.13 1.48
N THR A 108 19.61 -1.51 1.42
CA THR A 108 19.86 -0.11 1.77
C THR A 108 19.20 0.84 0.78
N GLU A 109 19.21 0.51 -0.52
CA GLU A 109 18.69 1.33 -1.62
C GLU A 109 17.24 1.79 -1.39
N SER A 110 16.36 0.87 -0.96
CA SER A 110 14.95 1.18 -0.71
C SER A 110 14.77 2.22 0.41
N MET A 111 15.48 2.04 1.54
CA MET A 111 15.46 3.00 2.65
C MET A 111 16.17 4.32 2.27
N LEU A 112 17.19 4.27 1.44
CA LEU A 112 17.90 5.46 0.95
C LEU A 112 17.02 6.29 0.02
N GLY A 113 16.23 5.65 -0.85
CA GLY A 113 15.20 6.28 -1.66
C GLY A 113 14.08 6.91 -0.82
N GLU A 114 13.58 6.21 0.20
CA GLU A 114 12.55 6.75 1.11
C GLU A 114 13.05 7.99 1.87
N ILE A 115 14.28 7.95 2.41
CA ILE A 115 14.89 9.08 3.13
C ILE A 115 15.13 10.26 2.18
N GLN A 116 15.51 10.03 0.92
CA GLN A 116 15.64 11.10 -0.08
C GLN A 116 14.27 11.70 -0.46
N ALA A 117 13.23 10.89 -0.60
CA ALA A 117 11.87 11.37 -0.87
C ALA A 117 11.37 12.28 0.27
N ARG A 118 11.47 11.83 1.53
CA ARG A 118 11.14 12.63 2.73
C ARG A 118 11.94 13.94 2.81
N LYS A 119 13.23 13.91 2.43
CA LYS A 119 14.10 15.10 2.38
C LYS A 119 13.64 16.13 1.34
N VAL A 120 13.16 15.68 0.18
CA VAL A 120 12.61 16.56 -0.87
C VAL A 120 11.24 17.09 -0.45
N GLU A 121 10.41 16.26 0.16
CA GLU A 121 9.09 16.63 0.71
C GLU A 121 9.23 17.74 1.78
N GLU A 122 9.99 17.52 2.85
CA GLU A 122 10.16 18.50 3.93
C GLU A 122 10.84 19.80 3.44
N ARG A 123 11.69 19.73 2.39
CA ARG A 123 12.22 20.93 1.72
C ARG A 123 11.13 21.69 0.96
N THR A 124 10.23 20.97 0.29
CA THR A 124 9.12 21.56 -0.47
C THR A 124 8.12 22.21 0.49
N GLU A 125 7.77 21.54 1.59
CA GLU A 125 6.90 22.10 2.63
C GLU A 125 7.45 23.40 3.22
N ARG A 126 8.76 23.45 3.54
CA ARG A 126 9.41 24.68 4.04
C ARG A 126 9.40 25.85 3.04
N GLU A 127 9.50 25.59 1.73
CA GLU A 127 9.40 26.67 0.75
C GLU A 127 7.93 27.12 0.55
N VAL A 128 6.95 26.20 0.66
CA VAL A 128 5.52 26.55 0.69
C VAL A 128 5.16 27.33 1.95
N ASP A 129 5.70 26.98 3.13
CA ASP A 129 5.61 27.78 4.37
C ASP A 129 6.09 29.21 4.13
N ARG A 130 7.27 29.35 3.53
CA ARG A 130 7.90 30.64 3.25
C ARG A 130 7.07 31.47 2.28
N LEU A 131 6.57 30.89 1.19
CA LEU A 131 5.72 31.57 0.22
C LEU A 131 4.39 32.02 0.84
N VAL A 132 3.74 31.16 1.64
CA VAL A 132 2.50 31.51 2.35
C VAL A 132 2.75 32.60 3.41
N ALA A 133 3.87 32.56 4.13
CA ALA A 133 4.24 33.58 5.10
C ALA A 133 4.56 34.94 4.44
N SER A 134 5.22 34.92 3.27
CA SER A 134 5.52 36.09 2.45
C SER A 134 4.22 36.72 1.89
N ALA A 135 3.34 35.92 1.30
CA ALA A 135 2.06 36.40 0.79
C ALA A 135 1.18 37.00 1.90
N ARG A 136 1.16 36.38 3.09
CA ARG A 136 0.50 36.94 4.29
C ARG A 136 1.16 38.23 4.79
N ALA A 137 2.41 38.53 4.45
CA ALA A 137 3.03 39.84 4.69
C ALA A 137 2.64 40.87 3.60
N CYS A 138 2.61 40.47 2.33
CA CYS A 138 2.19 41.30 1.19
C CYS A 138 0.72 41.74 1.31
N LEU A 139 -0.20 40.84 1.71
CA LEU A 139 -1.60 41.17 2.02
C LEU A 139 -1.74 42.26 3.10
N ARG A 140 -0.95 42.17 4.17
CA ARG A 140 -0.91 43.16 5.26
C ARG A 140 -0.33 44.52 4.84
N ARG A 141 0.33 44.59 3.67
CA ARG A 141 0.80 45.83 3.04
C ARG A 141 -0.13 46.34 1.92
N GLY A 142 -1.20 45.60 1.62
CA GLY A 142 -2.09 45.89 0.49
C GLY A 142 -1.54 45.49 -0.88
N GLN A 143 -0.40 44.77 -0.93
CA GLN A 143 0.23 44.27 -2.16
C GLN A 143 -0.46 42.97 -2.62
N VAL A 144 -1.71 43.08 -3.09
CA VAL A 144 -2.58 41.93 -3.35
C VAL A 144 -2.11 41.09 -4.55
N ASP A 145 -1.51 41.72 -5.56
CA ASP A 145 -1.07 41.03 -6.78
C ASP A 145 0.22 40.21 -6.55
N GLU A 146 1.17 40.77 -5.79
CA GLU A 146 2.37 40.04 -5.32
C GLU A 146 1.97 38.85 -4.44
N ALA A 147 1.01 39.05 -3.52
CA ALA A 147 0.47 37.98 -2.68
C ALA A 147 -0.20 36.86 -3.51
N GLN A 148 -0.93 37.21 -4.57
CA GLN A 148 -1.45 36.19 -5.49
C GLN A 148 -0.31 35.42 -6.17
N GLN A 149 0.71 36.11 -6.70
CA GLN A 149 1.79 35.46 -7.44
C GLN A 149 2.58 34.47 -6.56
N GLU A 150 2.87 34.83 -5.30
CA GLU A 150 3.51 33.92 -4.34
C GLU A 150 2.62 32.71 -3.98
N LEU A 151 1.30 32.90 -3.88
CA LEU A 151 0.36 31.80 -3.59
C LEU A 151 0.08 30.90 -4.79
N SER A 152 0.07 31.42 -6.02
CA SER A 152 0.04 30.61 -7.24
C SER A 152 1.26 29.69 -7.27
N ARG A 153 2.46 30.22 -7.05
CA ARG A 153 3.69 29.43 -6.94
C ARG A 153 3.68 28.42 -5.78
N ALA A 154 3.03 28.75 -4.68
CA ALA A 154 2.82 27.80 -3.58
C ALA A 154 1.86 26.66 -3.96
N SER A 155 0.80 26.95 -4.71
CA SER A 155 -0.18 25.97 -5.19
C SER A 155 0.38 25.04 -6.29
N GLU A 156 1.31 25.51 -7.11
CA GLU A 156 2.08 24.69 -8.06
C GLU A 156 2.92 23.60 -7.36
N LEU A 157 3.38 23.87 -6.13
CA LEU A 157 4.20 22.94 -5.34
C LEU A 157 3.36 21.99 -4.46
N ARG A 158 2.29 22.49 -3.83
CA ARG A 158 1.33 21.70 -3.03
C ARG A 158 -0.08 22.32 -3.15
N PRO A 159 -0.96 21.83 -4.04
CA PRO A 159 -2.32 22.37 -4.20
C PRO A 159 -3.22 22.05 -3.01
N ASP A 160 -3.08 20.85 -2.42
CA ASP A 160 -3.98 20.32 -1.38
C ASP A 160 -3.82 20.99 0.00
N ARG A 161 -2.96 22.00 0.12
CA ARG A 161 -2.58 22.56 1.42
C ARG A 161 -3.56 23.63 1.89
N GLU A 162 -4.27 23.35 2.98
CA GLU A 162 -5.19 24.29 3.65
C GLU A 162 -4.61 25.71 3.83
N ALA A 163 -3.36 25.82 4.26
CA ALA A 163 -2.70 27.10 4.52
C ALA A 163 -2.54 27.98 3.26
N VAL A 164 -2.44 27.36 2.07
CA VAL A 164 -2.41 28.04 0.76
C VAL A 164 -3.83 28.44 0.37
N ARG A 165 -4.81 27.52 0.47
CA ARG A 165 -6.23 27.77 0.19
C ARG A 165 -6.79 28.93 1.03
N GLN A 166 -6.64 28.87 2.36
CA GLN A 166 -7.03 29.95 3.28
C GLN A 166 -6.41 31.32 2.92
N ALA A 167 -5.18 31.33 2.38
CA ALA A 167 -4.51 32.57 1.98
C ALA A 167 -5.01 33.08 0.61
N LEU A 168 -5.36 32.19 -0.31
CA LEU A 168 -6.04 32.54 -1.58
C LEU A 168 -7.46 33.08 -1.32
N ASP A 169 -8.20 32.47 -0.39
CA ASP A 169 -9.52 32.96 0.03
C ASP A 169 -9.42 34.39 0.61
N ALA A 170 -8.36 34.67 1.38
CA ALA A 170 -8.06 36.01 1.89
C ALA A 170 -7.68 37.03 0.79
N VAL A 171 -6.90 36.62 -0.23
CA VAL A 171 -6.64 37.45 -1.44
C VAL A 171 -7.95 37.82 -2.14
N GLN A 172 -8.84 36.84 -2.33
CA GLN A 172 -10.13 37.06 -3.01
C GLN A 172 -11.02 38.02 -2.21
N ALA A 173 -11.14 37.83 -0.90
CA ALA A 173 -11.89 38.73 -0.02
C ALA A 173 -11.35 40.17 -0.05
N GLN A 174 -10.02 40.35 -0.06
CA GLN A 174 -9.39 41.67 -0.10
C GLN A 174 -9.57 42.36 -1.47
N ARG A 175 -9.54 41.61 -2.58
CA ARG A 175 -9.92 42.15 -3.91
C ARG A 175 -11.41 42.52 -3.99
N ALA A 176 -12.30 41.69 -3.43
CA ALA A 176 -13.74 42.00 -3.40
C ALA A 176 -14.01 43.30 -2.63
N ALA A 177 -13.38 43.48 -1.47
CA ALA A 177 -13.46 44.72 -0.70
C ALA A 177 -12.93 45.95 -1.47
N GLN A 178 -11.81 45.82 -2.19
CA GLN A 178 -11.26 46.90 -3.03
C GLN A 178 -12.18 47.23 -4.23
N SER A 179 -12.80 46.22 -4.85
CA SER A 179 -13.73 46.39 -5.98
C SER A 179 -15.02 47.15 -5.59
N VAL A 180 -15.49 46.97 -4.35
CA VAL A 180 -16.71 47.63 -3.81
C VAL A 180 -16.43 49.04 -3.25
N ALA A 181 -15.17 49.42 -3.06
CA ALA A 181 -14.78 50.68 -2.41
C ALA A 181 -15.09 52.01 -3.17
N PRO A 182 -15.26 52.09 -4.51
CA PRO A 182 -15.40 53.38 -5.21
C PRO A 182 -16.85 53.73 -5.59
N THR A 183 -17.82 53.65 -4.67
CA THR A 183 -19.22 54.08 -4.93
C THR A 183 -19.78 55.08 -3.90
N VAL A 184 -19.02 55.43 -2.86
CA VAL A 184 -19.43 56.42 -1.84
C VAL A 184 -18.47 57.61 -1.84
N GLY A 185 -18.61 58.50 -2.83
CA GLY A 185 -17.90 59.79 -2.82
C GLY A 185 -17.44 60.32 -4.18
N THR A 186 -18.36 60.63 -5.11
CA THR A 186 -18.27 61.76 -6.07
C THR A 186 -19.64 61.94 -6.73
N THR A 187 -20.51 62.77 -6.15
CA THR A 187 -21.80 63.17 -6.75
C THR A 187 -21.74 64.54 -7.43
N GLU A 188 -20.54 65.01 -7.79
CA GLU A 188 -20.28 66.34 -8.37
C GLU A 188 -19.48 66.28 -9.69
N SER A 189 -19.67 65.24 -10.51
CA SER A 189 -18.95 65.12 -11.80
C SER A 189 -19.78 64.58 -12.97
N LEU A 190 -21.09 64.40 -12.81
CA LEU A 190 -21.98 63.96 -13.90
C LEU A 190 -22.48 65.10 -14.79
N GLU A 191 -22.50 66.36 -14.32
CA GLU A 191 -23.02 67.48 -15.12
C GLU A 191 -22.08 67.95 -16.24
N GLN A 192 -20.75 67.87 -16.08
CA GLN A 192 -19.82 68.44 -17.07
C GLN A 192 -19.64 67.60 -18.35
N ASN A 193 -19.97 66.30 -18.33
CA ASN A 193 -19.82 65.43 -19.51
C ASN A 193 -21.06 65.39 -20.42
N ALA A 194 -22.25 65.72 -19.89
CA ALA A 194 -23.48 65.81 -20.70
C ALA A 194 -23.41 66.92 -21.78
N ALA A 195 -22.69 68.01 -21.50
CA ALA A 195 -22.64 69.20 -22.35
C ALA A 195 -21.82 69.05 -23.66
N LYS A 196 -21.09 67.95 -23.87
CA LYS A 196 -20.18 67.78 -25.03
C LYS A 196 -20.61 66.80 -26.12
N GLN A 197 -21.66 65.99 -25.90
CA GLN A 197 -22.11 65.00 -26.90
C GLN A 197 -23.24 65.48 -27.82
N ALA A 198 -23.78 66.68 -27.62
CA ALA A 198 -24.85 67.24 -28.44
C ALA A 198 -24.40 67.85 -29.79
N ALA A 199 -23.08 68.02 -30.01
CA ALA A 199 -22.53 68.89 -31.07
C ALA A 199 -22.00 68.15 -32.33
N ALA A 200 -22.32 66.86 -32.53
CA ALA A 200 -21.74 66.03 -33.59
C ALA A 200 -22.78 65.33 -34.50
N LYS A 201 -24.00 65.88 -34.63
CA LYS A 201 -25.06 65.39 -35.53
C LYS A 201 -25.56 66.46 -36.51
N GLN A 202 -24.67 66.98 -37.38
CA GLN A 202 -25.05 67.56 -38.69
C GLN A 202 -23.81 67.86 -39.57
N ALA A 203 -23.40 66.87 -40.36
CA ALA A 203 -22.59 67.06 -41.56
C ALA A 203 -22.97 65.96 -42.58
N ALA A 204 -22.99 66.28 -43.87
CA ALA A 204 -23.45 65.41 -44.95
C ALA A 204 -22.62 64.10 -45.07
N ALA A 205 -23.15 62.93 -45.45
CA ALA A 205 -24.29 62.54 -46.31
C ALA A 205 -23.98 62.46 -47.82
N GLU A 206 -23.43 61.31 -48.23
CA GLU A 206 -23.43 60.65 -49.55
C GLU A 206 -22.81 59.23 -49.32
N GLN A 207 -23.19 58.10 -49.92
CA GLN A 207 -24.32 57.65 -50.76
C GLN A 207 -24.96 56.41 -50.05
N VAL A 208 -26.09 55.75 -50.37
CA VAL A 208 -26.81 55.39 -51.63
C VAL A 208 -25.98 54.37 -52.48
N HIS A 209 -26.48 53.24 -53.01
CA HIS A 209 -27.81 52.61 -53.15
C HIS A 209 -27.67 51.08 -52.86
N VAL A 210 -28.36 50.42 -51.89
CA VAL A 210 -29.63 49.61 -51.92
C VAL A 210 -29.72 48.43 -52.98
N PRO A 211 -30.56 47.36 -52.80
CA PRO A 211 -30.17 45.92 -52.94
C PRO A 211 -31.10 45.17 -53.97
N PRO A 212 -31.79 43.99 -53.79
CA PRO A 212 -31.72 42.80 -52.87
C PRO A 212 -31.94 41.40 -53.58
N VAL A 213 -32.30 40.35 -52.80
CA VAL A 213 -33.21 39.17 -53.10
C VAL A 213 -32.63 37.74 -52.94
N ASP A 214 -33.19 37.04 -51.94
CA ASP A 214 -33.65 35.63 -51.76
C ASP A 214 -32.83 34.32 -52.01
N GLU A 215 -33.29 33.30 -51.26
CA GLU A 215 -33.11 31.82 -51.27
C GLU A 215 -33.70 31.10 -52.53
N PRO A 216 -33.74 29.74 -52.67
CA PRO A 216 -33.02 28.60 -52.03
C PRO A 216 -32.51 27.53 -53.07
N VAL A 217 -32.40 26.24 -52.66
CA VAL A 217 -32.43 24.95 -53.43
C VAL A 217 -31.10 24.26 -53.77
N ASP A 218 -30.71 23.30 -52.92
CA ASP A 218 -30.73 21.81 -53.10
C ASP A 218 -30.24 21.10 -54.40
N ALA A 219 -29.92 19.80 -54.25
CA ALA A 219 -29.62 18.76 -55.27
C ALA A 219 -28.32 18.92 -56.10
N ALA A 220 -27.57 17.88 -56.51
CA ALA A 220 -27.50 16.43 -56.19
C ALA A 220 -26.03 15.97 -56.55
N ASP A 221 -25.59 14.71 -56.72
CA ASP A 221 -26.18 13.35 -56.84
C ASP A 221 -25.04 12.30 -56.55
N ALA A 222 -25.23 11.02 -56.92
CA ALA A 222 -24.25 9.91 -56.92
C ALA A 222 -23.81 9.41 -55.53
N VAL A 223 -24.39 8.36 -54.92
CA VAL A 223 -25.15 7.20 -55.45
C VAL A 223 -24.24 6.34 -56.37
N THR A 224 -24.03 5.02 -56.17
CA THR A 224 -24.96 4.00 -55.64
C THR A 224 -24.34 2.97 -54.67
N GLU A 225 -25.17 2.62 -53.69
CA GLU A 225 -25.37 1.35 -52.95
C GLU A 225 -25.71 0.14 -53.91
N PRO A 226 -26.34 -1.02 -53.52
CA PRO A 226 -26.45 -1.76 -52.23
C PRO A 226 -26.38 -3.33 -52.32
N VAL A 227 -26.67 -3.98 -51.16
CA VAL A 227 -27.28 -5.32 -50.85
C VAL A 227 -26.64 -6.71 -51.05
N SER A 228 -26.91 -7.53 -50.00
CA SER A 228 -27.23 -8.97 -49.87
C SER A 228 -26.40 -10.05 -50.60
N ALA A 229 -25.92 -11.13 -49.96
CA ALA A 229 -26.45 -12.03 -48.90
C ALA A 229 -27.45 -13.11 -49.41
N GLY A 230 -27.04 -14.39 -49.33
CA GLY A 230 -27.91 -15.55 -49.59
C GLY A 230 -27.17 -16.89 -49.81
N GLU A 231 -27.66 -17.94 -49.14
CA GLU A 231 -27.72 -19.35 -49.56
C GLU A 231 -26.49 -20.30 -49.60
N ALA A 232 -26.80 -21.59 -49.40
CA ALA A 232 -25.96 -22.81 -49.40
C ALA A 232 -26.91 -24.05 -49.26
N PRO A 233 -26.48 -25.33 -49.36
CA PRO A 233 -25.24 -25.95 -49.89
C PRO A 233 -25.57 -26.86 -51.14
N PRO A 234 -24.80 -27.90 -51.59
CA PRO A 234 -24.64 -29.19 -50.87
C PRO A 234 -23.34 -30.03 -51.07
N VAL A 235 -23.03 -30.85 -50.05
CA VAL A 235 -22.50 -32.24 -50.03
C VAL A 235 -21.74 -32.84 -51.24
N VAL A 236 -20.50 -33.31 -51.00
CA VAL A 236 -20.00 -34.68 -51.34
C VAL A 236 -18.97 -35.16 -50.29
N GLN A 237 -19.04 -36.44 -49.88
CA GLN A 237 -18.02 -37.25 -49.18
C GLN A 237 -17.94 -38.63 -49.92
N PRO A 238 -17.10 -39.64 -49.57
CA PRO A 238 -16.06 -39.74 -48.54
C PRO A 238 -14.71 -40.30 -49.07
N ILE A 239 -13.77 -40.66 -48.19
CA ILE A 239 -13.24 -42.05 -48.06
C ILE A 239 -12.46 -42.16 -46.74
N ASP A 240 -12.83 -43.16 -45.96
CA ASP A 240 -12.09 -43.85 -44.90
C ASP A 240 -12.25 -45.35 -45.23
N PRO A 241 -11.32 -46.29 -44.91
CA PRO A 241 -11.49 -46.97 -43.62
C PRO A 241 -10.28 -47.75 -43.00
N LEU A 242 -10.50 -48.17 -41.75
CA LEU A 242 -10.11 -49.46 -41.12
C LEU A 242 -8.65 -49.70 -40.60
N TRP A 243 -8.48 -49.44 -39.29
CA TRP A 243 -8.34 -50.47 -38.22
C TRP A 243 -7.20 -51.53 -38.26
N ASN A 244 -6.25 -51.43 -37.31
CA ASN A 244 -5.69 -52.44 -36.35
C ASN A 244 -5.36 -53.91 -36.80
N PRO A 245 -4.43 -54.68 -36.14
CA PRO A 245 -3.81 -54.47 -34.82
C PRO A 245 -2.30 -54.83 -34.67
N THR A 246 -1.79 -54.74 -33.43
CA THR A 246 -0.46 -55.18 -32.97
C THR A 246 -0.28 -56.71 -32.93
N PRO A 247 0.95 -57.25 -33.08
CA PRO A 247 1.48 -58.15 -32.04
C PRO A 247 3.00 -58.02 -31.74
N SER A 248 3.42 -58.64 -30.62
CA SER A 248 4.71 -58.49 -29.92
C SER A 248 5.96 -59.16 -30.50
N GLN A 249 7.15 -58.59 -30.22
CA GLN A 249 8.46 -59.23 -29.89
C GLN A 249 9.55 -58.13 -29.74
N ARG A 250 10.72 -58.29 -29.09
CA ARG A 250 11.19 -59.01 -27.87
C ARG A 250 12.64 -58.53 -27.55
N GLN A 251 13.00 -58.43 -26.26
CA GLN A 251 14.36 -58.60 -25.69
C GLN A 251 15.56 -57.69 -26.11
N THR A 252 15.90 -56.73 -25.21
CA THR A 252 17.17 -56.61 -24.42
C THR A 252 18.41 -57.49 -24.75
N PRO A 253 19.63 -57.14 -24.28
CA PRO A 253 20.27 -55.81 -24.15
C PRO A 253 21.80 -55.81 -24.51
N THR A 254 22.42 -54.65 -24.80
CA THR A 254 23.89 -54.52 -24.94
C THR A 254 24.42 -53.22 -24.31
N ALA A 255 25.62 -53.25 -23.74
CA ALA A 255 26.18 -52.15 -22.94
C ALA A 255 27.43 -51.48 -23.56
N ARG A 256 27.58 -50.17 -23.27
CA ARG A 256 28.83 -49.36 -23.20
C ARG A 256 29.95 -49.62 -24.23
N SER A 257 30.26 -48.59 -25.03
CA SER A 257 31.56 -47.90 -24.86
C SER A 257 31.58 -46.47 -25.42
N PHE A 258 31.86 -45.53 -24.52
CA PHE A 258 32.58 -44.25 -24.66
C PHE A 258 32.85 -43.64 -26.06
N ALA A 259 32.24 -42.47 -26.27
CA ALA A 259 32.93 -41.26 -26.73
C ALA A 259 32.41 -40.06 -25.92
N VAL A 260 33.28 -39.11 -25.63
CA VAL A 260 33.15 -37.83 -24.88
C VAL A 260 33.95 -36.83 -25.73
N ASP A 261 33.72 -35.52 -25.85
CA ASP A 261 33.03 -34.48 -25.06
C ASP A 261 31.75 -33.96 -25.80
N ASP A 262 30.95 -32.96 -25.40
CA ASP A 262 31.11 -31.80 -24.47
C ASP A 262 30.37 -31.95 -23.12
N GLU A 263 31.09 -31.67 -22.02
CA GLU A 263 30.53 -31.58 -20.67
C GLU A 263 30.15 -30.11 -20.35
N GLU A 264 29.02 -29.63 -20.88
CA GLU A 264 28.46 -28.32 -20.51
C GLU A 264 28.04 -28.30 -19.03
N VAL A 265 28.95 -27.83 -18.18
CA VAL A 265 28.73 -27.64 -16.73
C VAL A 265 27.47 -26.78 -16.51
N PRO A 266 26.42 -27.30 -15.84
CA PRO A 266 25.15 -26.58 -15.73
C PRO A 266 25.30 -25.23 -15.03
N SER A 267 25.03 -24.15 -15.76
CA SER A 267 25.08 -22.78 -15.26
C SER A 267 24.27 -22.62 -13.96
N ALA A 268 24.76 -21.76 -13.05
CA ALA A 268 24.03 -21.41 -11.84
C ALA A 268 22.62 -20.85 -12.14
N THR A 269 22.44 -20.17 -13.28
CA THR A 269 21.13 -19.71 -13.74
C THR A 269 20.20 -20.87 -14.16
N GLN A 270 20.73 -21.95 -14.74
CA GLN A 270 19.97 -23.15 -15.08
C GLN A 270 19.38 -23.79 -13.81
N ARG A 271 20.22 -23.94 -12.77
CA ARG A 271 19.81 -24.49 -11.46
C ARG A 271 18.80 -23.58 -10.76
N LEU A 272 18.92 -22.26 -10.91
CA LEU A 272 17.91 -21.29 -10.43
C LEU A 272 16.56 -21.47 -11.14
N ILE A 273 16.54 -21.66 -12.46
CA ILE A 273 15.32 -21.92 -13.24
C ILE A 273 14.64 -23.23 -12.81
N ASP A 274 15.40 -24.31 -12.62
CA ASP A 274 14.85 -25.58 -12.10
C ASP A 274 14.36 -25.45 -10.65
N SER A 275 15.01 -24.64 -9.81
CA SER A 275 14.51 -24.35 -8.45
C SER A 275 13.21 -23.54 -8.46
N ALA A 276 13.05 -22.61 -9.42
CA ALA A 276 11.79 -21.87 -9.63
C ALA A 276 10.66 -22.79 -10.16
N SER A 277 10.99 -23.88 -10.85
CA SER A 277 10.03 -24.91 -11.27
C SER A 277 9.37 -25.61 -10.06
N GLN A 278 10.11 -25.84 -8.98
CA GLN A 278 9.53 -26.37 -7.73
C GLN A 278 8.53 -25.40 -7.08
N TRP A 279 8.72 -24.10 -7.27
CA TRP A 279 7.76 -23.07 -6.82
C TRP A 279 6.39 -23.25 -7.50
N SER A 280 6.38 -23.55 -8.80
CA SER A 280 5.15 -23.89 -9.54
C SER A 280 4.46 -25.15 -8.98
N ALA A 281 5.24 -26.18 -8.64
CA ALA A 281 4.71 -27.44 -8.11
C ALA A 281 4.02 -27.29 -6.73
N VAL A 282 4.48 -26.35 -5.89
CA VAL A 282 3.87 -26.08 -4.57
C VAL A 282 2.78 -25.02 -4.63
N LEU A 283 3.01 -23.91 -5.35
CA LEU A 283 2.10 -22.77 -5.37
C LEU A 283 0.84 -23.03 -6.21
N LYS A 284 0.93 -23.85 -7.27
CA LYS A 284 -0.22 -24.14 -8.15
C LYS A 284 -1.34 -24.96 -7.48
N PRO A 285 -1.08 -26.07 -6.75
CA PRO A 285 -2.14 -26.72 -5.97
C PRO A 285 -2.62 -25.83 -4.82
N PHE A 286 -1.72 -25.12 -4.12
CA PHE A 286 -2.11 -24.19 -3.06
C PHE A 286 -3.07 -23.11 -3.56
N LEU A 287 -2.80 -22.51 -4.73
CA LEU A 287 -3.71 -21.55 -5.36
C LEU A 287 -5.00 -22.22 -5.84
N LEU A 288 -4.98 -23.40 -6.45
CA LEU A 288 -6.21 -24.07 -6.91
C LEU A 288 -7.17 -24.39 -5.75
N ASP A 289 -6.66 -24.88 -4.62
CA ASP A 289 -7.48 -25.17 -3.42
C ASP A 289 -7.93 -23.89 -2.70
N ASN A 290 -7.12 -22.83 -2.70
CA ASN A 290 -7.38 -21.61 -1.92
C ASN A 290 -7.88 -20.40 -2.74
N VAL A 291 -8.00 -20.48 -4.06
CA VAL A 291 -8.48 -19.36 -4.91
C VAL A 291 -9.87 -18.88 -4.49
N GLY A 292 -10.77 -19.79 -4.08
CA GLY A 292 -12.07 -19.42 -3.53
C GLY A 292 -11.96 -18.58 -2.23
N TRP A 293 -10.97 -18.87 -1.40
CA TRP A 293 -10.67 -18.11 -0.18
C TRP A 293 -10.02 -16.77 -0.49
N PHE A 294 -9.07 -16.71 -1.43
CA PHE A 294 -8.45 -15.46 -1.86
C PHE A 294 -9.45 -14.51 -2.52
N VAL A 295 -10.32 -15.01 -3.41
CA VAL A 295 -11.40 -14.23 -4.01
C VAL A 295 -12.40 -13.76 -2.95
N GLY A 296 -12.78 -14.63 -2.00
CA GLY A 296 -13.65 -14.26 -0.88
C GLY A 296 -13.05 -13.14 0.00
N ALA A 297 -11.79 -13.29 0.42
CA ALA A 297 -11.09 -12.29 1.22
C ALA A 297 -10.90 -10.96 0.46
N PHE A 298 -10.53 -11.03 -0.83
CA PHE A 298 -10.39 -9.86 -1.69
C PHE A 298 -11.73 -9.12 -1.88
N LEU A 299 -12.83 -9.85 -2.07
CA LEU A 299 -14.17 -9.26 -2.19
C LEU A 299 -14.63 -8.58 -0.89
N VAL A 300 -14.31 -9.16 0.27
CA VAL A 300 -14.56 -8.52 1.58
C VAL A 300 -13.72 -7.25 1.74
N ILE A 301 -12.42 -7.29 1.42
CA ILE A 301 -11.54 -6.12 1.49
C ILE A 301 -12.01 -5.02 0.54
N ALA A 302 -12.36 -5.36 -0.71
CA ALA A 302 -12.91 -4.43 -1.68
C ALA A 302 -14.23 -3.81 -1.20
N GLY A 303 -15.11 -4.61 -0.59
CA GLY A 303 -16.34 -4.13 0.05
C GLY A 303 -16.06 -3.12 1.17
N PHE A 304 -15.11 -3.40 2.07
CA PHE A 304 -14.70 -2.45 3.11
C PHE A 304 -14.08 -1.16 2.53
N VAL A 305 -13.25 -1.25 1.48
CA VAL A 305 -12.68 -0.07 0.82
C VAL A 305 -13.76 0.78 0.16
N VAL A 306 -14.70 0.17 -0.57
CA VAL A 306 -15.84 0.89 -1.19
C VAL A 306 -16.72 1.55 -0.13
N LEU A 307 -16.98 0.89 1.00
CA LEU A 307 -17.69 1.49 2.13
C LEU A 307 -16.90 2.69 2.70
N ILE A 308 -15.61 2.54 3.02
CA ILE A 308 -14.80 3.62 3.59
C ILE A 308 -14.76 4.84 2.66
N VAL A 309 -14.51 4.64 1.36
CA VAL A 309 -14.47 5.73 0.37
C VAL A 309 -15.85 6.38 0.17
N SER A 310 -16.92 5.58 0.05
CA SER A 310 -18.29 6.11 -0.11
C SER A 310 -18.80 6.87 1.11
N PHE A 311 -18.32 6.54 2.32
CA PHE A 311 -18.70 7.24 3.55
C PHE A 311 -17.79 8.43 3.87
N TRP A 312 -16.54 8.47 3.39
CA TRP A 312 -15.65 9.62 3.54
C TRP A 312 -16.26 10.93 2.99
N GLY A 313 -16.97 10.86 1.86
CA GLY A 313 -17.70 12.01 1.29
C GLY A 313 -18.95 12.47 2.08
N ASN A 314 -19.31 11.79 3.18
CA ASN A 314 -20.52 12.05 3.97
C ASN A 314 -20.24 12.31 5.47
N ILE A 315 -18.97 12.34 5.90
CA ILE A 315 -18.59 12.36 7.33
C ILE A 315 -19.15 13.58 8.08
N GLU A 316 -19.18 14.76 7.47
CA GLU A 316 -19.52 16.02 8.16
C GLU A 316 -20.99 16.13 8.61
N GLN A 317 -21.92 15.37 8.03
CA GLN A 317 -23.35 15.55 8.28
C GLN A 317 -24.04 14.48 9.15
N ASN A 318 -23.51 13.26 9.29
CA ASN A 318 -24.27 12.16 9.90
C ASN A 318 -23.43 11.17 10.76
N GLN A 319 -23.11 11.56 11.99
CA GLN A 319 -22.53 10.65 12.99
C GLN A 319 -23.41 9.41 13.30
N VAL A 320 -24.73 9.51 13.11
CA VAL A 320 -25.65 8.36 13.29
C VAL A 320 -25.38 7.27 12.25
N LEU A 321 -25.13 7.65 10.99
CA LEU A 321 -24.82 6.70 9.91
C LEU A 321 -23.48 6.00 10.14
N MET A 322 -22.47 6.72 10.64
CA MET A 322 -21.16 6.15 11.00
C MET A 322 -21.30 5.00 12.00
N HIS A 323 -21.99 5.22 13.13
CA HIS A 323 -22.18 4.18 14.14
C HIS A 323 -23.01 3.01 13.59
N SER A 324 -24.09 3.26 12.84
CA SER A 324 -24.91 2.19 12.28
C SER A 324 -24.17 1.32 11.25
N LEU A 325 -23.26 1.91 10.46
CA LEU A 325 -22.41 1.17 9.52
C LEU A 325 -21.34 0.36 10.25
N VAL A 326 -20.72 0.90 11.29
CA VAL A 326 -19.76 0.16 12.13
C VAL A 326 -20.46 -1.05 12.74
N TYR A 327 -21.65 -0.90 13.31
CA TYR A 327 -22.45 -2.02 13.81
C TYR A 327 -22.81 -3.03 12.69
N LEU A 328 -23.33 -2.57 11.55
CA LEU A 328 -23.76 -3.44 10.45
C LEU A 328 -22.60 -4.25 9.87
N SER A 329 -21.44 -3.64 9.67
CA SER A 329 -20.24 -4.33 9.18
C SER A 329 -19.72 -5.35 10.19
N LEU A 330 -19.58 -4.98 11.47
CA LEU A 330 -19.13 -5.88 12.54
C LEU A 330 -20.10 -7.07 12.72
N ALA A 331 -21.40 -6.83 12.67
CA ALA A 331 -22.42 -7.89 12.70
C ALA A 331 -22.35 -8.80 11.47
N THR A 332 -22.20 -8.24 10.26
CA THR A 332 -22.08 -9.01 9.00
C THR A 332 -20.83 -9.89 9.00
N THR A 333 -19.68 -9.33 9.38
CA THR A 333 -18.41 -10.07 9.50
C THR A 333 -18.49 -11.17 10.56
N THR A 334 -19.11 -10.91 11.71
CA THR A 334 -19.32 -11.92 12.76
C THR A 334 -20.22 -13.06 12.27
N GLY A 335 -21.33 -12.73 11.60
CA GLY A 335 -22.23 -13.73 11.00
C GLY A 335 -21.57 -14.56 9.90
N MET A 336 -20.73 -13.95 9.07
CA MET A 336 -19.99 -14.65 8.01
C MET A 336 -18.91 -15.59 8.58
N PHE A 337 -18.16 -15.16 9.60
CA PHE A 337 -17.22 -16.04 10.29
C PHE A 337 -17.93 -17.19 11.03
N PHE A 338 -19.09 -16.94 11.65
CA PHE A 338 -19.90 -18.00 12.28
C PHE A 338 -20.38 -19.02 11.25
N ALA A 339 -20.97 -18.56 10.14
CA ALA A 339 -21.42 -19.42 9.05
C ALA A 339 -20.27 -20.25 8.45
N MET A 340 -19.09 -19.65 8.29
CA MET A 340 -17.90 -20.36 7.77
C MET A 340 -17.36 -21.39 8.77
N ALA A 341 -17.28 -21.05 10.06
CA ALA A 341 -16.85 -21.98 11.12
C ALA A 341 -17.79 -23.19 11.23
N TYR A 342 -19.11 -22.94 11.12
CA TYR A 342 -20.16 -23.95 11.10
C TYR A 342 -20.08 -24.83 9.83
N PHE A 343 -19.85 -24.24 8.66
CA PHE A 343 -19.69 -24.97 7.40
C PHE A 343 -18.43 -25.85 7.38
N MET A 344 -17.30 -25.35 7.90
CA MET A 344 -16.09 -26.16 8.13
C MET A 344 -16.42 -27.39 8.99
N ARG A 345 -17.13 -27.20 10.10
CA ARG A 345 -17.50 -28.29 11.02
C ARG A 345 -18.42 -29.34 10.39
N LEU A 346 -19.26 -28.94 9.42
CA LEU A 346 -20.16 -29.85 8.71
C LEU A 346 -19.51 -30.61 7.55
N LYS A 347 -18.59 -29.98 6.79
CA LYS A 347 -17.99 -30.61 5.60
C LYS A 347 -16.59 -31.18 5.80
N TYR A 348 -15.81 -30.66 6.74
CA TYR A 348 -14.39 -30.96 6.89
C TYR A 348 -14.04 -31.23 8.37
N PRO A 349 -14.43 -32.38 8.94
CA PRO A 349 -14.14 -32.72 10.34
C PRO A 349 -12.62 -32.81 10.64
N GLN A 350 -11.78 -32.95 9.63
CA GLN A 350 -10.32 -32.89 9.76
C GLN A 350 -9.80 -31.47 10.12
N LEU A 351 -10.63 -30.44 9.93
CA LEU A 351 -10.34 -29.03 10.26
C LEU A 351 -10.97 -28.60 11.60
N GLU A 352 -11.24 -29.54 12.52
CA GLU A 352 -11.85 -29.22 13.83
C GLU A 352 -11.03 -28.20 14.64
N SER A 353 -9.69 -28.22 14.54
CA SER A 353 -8.83 -27.24 15.21
C SER A 353 -9.08 -25.80 14.73
N SER A 354 -9.08 -25.55 13.42
CA SER A 354 -9.33 -24.22 12.87
C SER A 354 -10.79 -23.78 12.99
N SER A 355 -11.75 -24.71 12.91
CA SER A 355 -13.16 -24.42 13.23
C SER A 355 -13.32 -23.98 14.69
N ASN A 356 -12.68 -24.64 15.65
CA ASN A 356 -12.71 -24.24 17.06
C ASN A 356 -12.05 -22.87 17.30
N VAL A 357 -10.90 -22.58 16.68
CA VAL A 357 -10.27 -21.24 16.75
C VAL A 357 -11.21 -20.17 16.17
N LEU A 358 -11.86 -20.44 15.04
CA LEU A 358 -12.78 -19.49 14.43
C LEU A 358 -14.06 -19.27 15.26
N LEU A 359 -14.57 -20.31 15.94
CA LEU A 359 -15.66 -20.17 16.92
C LEU A 359 -15.24 -19.37 18.16
N VAL A 360 -13.99 -19.50 18.64
CA VAL A 360 -13.45 -18.66 19.73
C VAL A 360 -13.36 -17.19 19.30
N ILE A 361 -12.89 -16.93 18.07
CA ILE A 361 -12.87 -15.57 17.50
C ILE A 361 -14.29 -14.99 17.44
N VAL A 362 -15.27 -15.73 16.91
CA VAL A 362 -16.68 -15.30 16.88
C VAL A 362 -17.22 -15.03 18.30
N ALA A 363 -16.92 -15.90 19.27
CA ALA A 363 -17.34 -15.72 20.66
C ALA A 363 -16.76 -14.44 21.30
N LEU A 364 -15.54 -14.04 20.92
CA LEU A 364 -14.93 -12.78 21.35
C LEU A 364 -15.50 -11.55 20.60
N LEU A 365 -16.01 -11.72 19.37
CA LEU A 365 -16.69 -10.64 18.65
C LEU A 365 -18.11 -10.36 19.18
N ILE A 366 -18.81 -11.34 19.76
CA ILE A 366 -20.20 -11.15 20.27
C ILE A 366 -20.32 -9.99 21.29
N PRO A 367 -19.47 -9.87 22.33
CA PRO A 367 -19.48 -8.72 23.23
C PRO A 367 -19.19 -7.39 22.52
N LEU A 368 -18.35 -7.39 21.48
CA LEU A 368 -17.99 -6.20 20.71
C LEU A 368 -19.14 -5.74 19.79
N VAL A 369 -19.83 -6.68 19.13
CA VAL A 369 -21.07 -6.41 18.39
C VAL A 369 -22.16 -5.86 19.32
N PHE A 370 -22.29 -6.41 20.54
CA PHE A 370 -23.25 -5.92 21.53
C PHE A 370 -22.89 -4.50 22.02
N ALA A 371 -21.61 -4.21 22.28
CA ALA A 371 -21.16 -2.87 22.62
C ALA A 371 -21.45 -1.85 21.50
N ALA A 372 -21.27 -2.24 20.22
CA ALA A 372 -21.63 -1.41 19.07
C ALA A 372 -23.16 -1.23 18.91
N ALA A 373 -23.97 -2.24 19.27
CA ALA A 373 -25.43 -2.15 19.30
C ALA A 373 -25.93 -1.19 20.40
N VAL A 374 -25.31 -1.22 21.58
CA VAL A 374 -25.58 -0.28 22.67
C VAL A 374 -25.14 1.14 22.28
N LEU A 375 -23.97 1.29 21.65
CA LEU A 375 -23.50 2.60 21.18
C LEU A 375 -24.39 3.21 20.09
N THR A 376 -24.94 2.40 19.16
CA THR A 376 -25.89 2.90 18.14
C THR A 376 -27.25 3.27 18.71
N THR A 377 -27.75 2.52 19.70
CA THR A 377 -29.07 2.75 20.30
C THR A 377 -29.08 3.87 21.37
N LEU A 378 -27.92 4.23 21.93
CA LEU A 378 -27.80 5.32 22.90
C LEU A 378 -27.62 6.73 22.29
N VAL A 379 -27.46 6.86 20.97
CA VAL A 379 -27.41 8.18 20.30
C VAL A 379 -28.84 8.70 20.09
N PRO A 380 -29.26 9.83 20.72
CA PRO A 380 -30.65 10.30 20.62
C PRO A 380 -30.95 10.97 19.26
N GLY A 381 -31.26 10.15 18.25
CA GLY A 381 -31.53 10.57 16.87
C GLY A 381 -32.88 11.30 16.67
N ALA A 382 -33.00 12.52 17.20
CA ALA A 382 -33.88 13.62 16.77
C ALA A 382 -35.14 13.29 15.93
N THR A 383 -36.04 12.45 16.46
CA THR A 383 -37.29 12.03 15.78
C THR A 383 -38.57 12.40 16.54
N GLY A 384 -38.46 13.17 17.63
CA GLY A 384 -39.60 13.61 18.45
C GLY A 384 -40.32 14.88 17.96
N ASP A 385 -39.58 15.94 17.63
CA ASP A 385 -40.17 17.29 17.49
C ASP A 385 -41.02 17.51 16.21
N VAL A 386 -40.75 16.77 15.13
CA VAL A 386 -41.41 17.00 13.83
C VAL A 386 -42.93 16.73 13.89
N ILE A 387 -43.39 15.85 14.79
CA ILE A 387 -44.80 15.51 14.93
C ILE A 387 -45.58 16.57 15.72
N VAL A 388 -44.94 17.28 16.65
CA VAL A 388 -45.60 18.29 17.49
C VAL A 388 -45.88 19.58 16.69
N GLN A 389 -44.94 20.01 15.84
CA GLN A 389 -45.09 21.28 15.11
C GLN A 389 -46.11 21.24 13.95
N ALA A 390 -46.59 20.06 13.55
CA ALA A 390 -47.69 19.89 12.60
C ALA A 390 -49.08 20.10 13.24
N GLY A 391 -49.19 20.18 14.57
CA GLY A 391 -50.45 20.30 15.31
C GLY A 391 -50.84 21.72 15.75
N MET A 392 -50.06 22.75 15.39
CA MET A 392 -50.31 24.15 15.82
C MET A 392 -50.08 25.17 14.69
N ARG A 393 -50.90 25.09 13.63
CA ARG A 393 -51.21 26.19 12.70
C ARG A 393 -52.65 26.10 12.24
#